data_AF-A0A4P7F961-F1
#
_entry.id   AF-A0A4P7F961-F1
#
_cell.length_a   1.000
_cell.length_b   1.000
_cell.length_c   1.000
_cell.angle_alpha   90.00
_cell.angle_beta   90.00
_cell.angle_gamma   90.00
#
_symmetry.space_group_name_H-M   'P 1'
#
loop_
_entity.id
_entity.type
_entity.pdbx_description
1 polymer ?
#
loop_
_entity_poly.entity_id
_entity_poly.type
_entity_poly.pdbx_seq_one_letter_code
_entity_poly.pdbx_strand_id
1 'polypeptide(L)'
;MQTLQSVRVVILNDGGQWIAQCLEHDICAMANNLDTLQSRLEVAIEAELELCKSEGRDLSSLPQAPAHFFTLWDKRSNFDKSEMIDGVGYQMALCA
;
A
#
# COMPACT_ATOMS: atom_id res chain seq x y z
N MET A 1 22.68 6.13 0.83
CA MET A 1 21.59 6.74 1.63
C MET A 1 20.31 6.08 1.14
N GLN A 2 19.68 5.22 1.95
CA GLN A 2 18.37 4.69 1.58
C GLN A 2 17.37 5.83 1.75
N THR A 3 16.85 6.33 0.64
CA THR A 3 15.75 7.30 0.64
C THR A 3 14.56 6.60 1.31
N LEU A 4 14.03 7.16 2.40
CA LEU A 4 12.80 6.68 3.03
C LEU A 4 11.70 6.70 1.95
N GLN A 5 11.36 5.53 1.40
CA GLN A 5 10.26 5.41 0.46
C GLN A 5 8.98 5.47 1.29
N SER A 6 8.19 6.52 1.06
CA SER A 6 6.86 6.67 1.67
C SER A 6 5.82 6.32 0.63
N VAL A 7 5.02 5.29 0.91
CA VAL A 7 4.01 4.74 0.00
C VAL A 7 2.62 5.16 0.47
N ARG A 8 1.82 5.73 -0.42
CA ARG A 8 0.42 6.05 -0.16
C ARG A 8 -0.42 4.82 -0.42
N VAL A 9 -1.40 4.58 0.45
CA VAL A 9 -2.27 3.41 0.41
C VAL A 9 -3.71 3.85 0.50
N VAL A 10 -4.47 3.65 -0.56
CA VAL A 10 -5.92 3.89 -0.53
C VAL A 10 -6.65 2.64 -0.05
N ILE A 11 -7.55 2.82 0.91
CA ILE A 11 -8.42 1.79 1.46
C ILE A 11 -9.83 2.00 0.92
N LEU A 12 -10.42 0.96 0.34
CA LEU A 12 -11.81 0.98 -0.12
C LEU A 12 -12.55 -0.29 0.30
N ASN A 13 -13.87 -0.22 0.35
CA ASN A 13 -14.72 -1.39 0.49
C ASN A 13 -15.44 -1.66 -0.83
N ASP A 14 -15.30 -2.87 -1.35
CA ASP A 14 -16.03 -3.33 -2.53
C ASP A 14 -16.73 -4.65 -2.20
N GLY A 15 -18.06 -4.67 -2.29
CA GLY A 15 -18.87 -5.86 -2.04
C GLY A 15 -18.71 -6.49 -0.63
N GLY A 16 -18.37 -5.70 0.40
CA GLY A 16 -18.10 -6.21 1.74
C GLY A 16 -16.67 -6.68 1.98
N GLN A 17 -15.81 -6.57 0.97
CA GLN A 17 -14.38 -6.86 1.06
C GLN A 17 -13.60 -5.55 1.15
N TRP A 18 -12.70 -5.44 2.12
CA TRP A 18 -11.77 -4.33 2.20
C TRP A 18 -10.57 -4.58 1.29
N ILE A 19 -10.13 -3.54 0.60
CA ILE A 19 -8.99 -3.55 -0.33
C ILE A 19 -8.04 -2.43 0.09
N ALA A 20 -6.75 -2.74 0.15
CA ALA A 20 -5.66 -1.80 0.31
C ALA A 20 -4.82 -1.82 -0.96
N GLN A 21 -4.64 -0.67 -1.60
CA GLN A 21 -3.80 -0.51 -2.79
C GLN A 21 -2.73 0.54 -2.53
N CYS A 22 -1.46 0.13 -2.59
CA CYS A 22 -0.32 1.04 -2.66
C CYS A 22 -0.34 1.79 -4.00
N LEU A 23 -0.09 3.11 -4.01
CA LEU A 23 -0.17 3.93 -5.22
C LEU A 23 1.14 3.93 -6.01
N GLU A 24 2.26 4.06 -5.32
CA GLU A 24 3.59 4.16 -5.93
C GLU A 24 4.10 2.83 -6.49
N HIS A 25 3.63 1.72 -5.93
CA HIS A 25 4.03 0.37 -6.27
C HIS A 25 2.76 -0.50 -6.34
N ASP A 26 2.64 -1.34 -7.36
CA ASP A 26 1.48 -2.21 -7.58
C ASP A 26 1.45 -3.39 -6.58
N ILE A 27 1.23 -3.03 -5.32
CA ILE A 27 1.13 -3.93 -4.18
C ILE A 27 -0.27 -3.73 -3.60
N CYS A 28 -1.00 -4.83 -3.46
CA CYS A 28 -2.35 -4.80 -2.93
C CYS A 28 -2.60 -5.93 -1.92
N ALA A 29 -3.55 -5.69 -1.03
CA ALA A 29 -4.04 -6.68 -0.09
C ALA A 29 -5.56 -6.57 0.04
N MET A 30 -6.20 -7.67 0.41
CA MET A 30 -7.64 -7.73 0.62
C MET A 30 -7.97 -8.51 1.89
N ALA A 31 -9.01 -8.10 2.60
CA ALA A 31 -9.47 -8.78 3.82
C ALA A 31 -10.93 -8.45 4.16
N ASN A 32 -11.50 -9.21 5.10
CA ASN A 32 -12.88 -9.00 5.56
C ASN A 32 -12.99 -7.91 6.65
N ASN A 33 -11.87 -7.42 7.18
CA ASN A 33 -11.81 -6.39 8.20
C ASN A 33 -10.49 -5.61 8.08
N LEU A 34 -10.44 -4.40 8.65
CA LEU A 34 -9.29 -3.49 8.53
C LEU A 34 -8.04 -3.98 9.24
N ASP A 35 -8.15 -4.65 10.38
CA ASP A 35 -6.98 -5.16 11.12
C ASP A 35 -6.25 -6.24 10.30
N THR A 36 -7.01 -7.19 9.77
CA THR A 36 -6.49 -8.24 8.89
C THR A 36 -5.99 -7.66 7.57
N LEU A 37 -6.62 -6.59 7.07
CA LEU A 37 -6.17 -5.90 5.87
C LEU A 37 -4.78 -5.31 6.07
N GLN A 38 -4.56 -4.63 7.20
CA GLN A 38 -3.28 -4.04 7.54
C GLN A 38 -2.20 -5.12 7.63
N SER A 39 -2.41 -6.19 8.40
CA SER A 39 -1.41 -7.25 8.52
C SER A 39 -1.09 -7.91 7.17
N ARG A 40 -2.08 -8.06 6.28
CA ARG A 40 -1.85 -8.61 4.94
C ARG A 40 -1.10 -7.64 4.03
N LEU A 41 -1.39 -6.35 4.13
CA LEU A 41 -0.67 -5.30 3.41
C LEU A 41 0.81 -5.28 3.80
N GLU A 42 1.06 -5.35 5.10
CA GLU A 42 2.41 -5.40 5.67
C GLU A 42 3.21 -6.59 5.12
N VAL A 43 2.63 -7.80 5.18
CA VAL A 43 3.24 -9.01 4.59
C VAL A 43 3.46 -8.87 3.09
N ALA A 44 2.53 -8.25 2.35
CA ALA A 44 2.69 -8.04 0.91
C ALA A 44 3.86 -7.09 0.60
N ILE A 45 4.02 -6.01 1.36
CA ILE A 45 5.15 -5.07 1.22
C ILE A 45 6.47 -5.78 1.53
N GLU A 46 6.54 -6.55 2.62
CA GLU A 46 7.74 -7.32 2.99
C GLU A 46 8.11 -8.34 1.91
N ALA A 47 7.14 -9.11 1.41
CA ALA A 47 7.37 -10.11 0.37
C ALA A 47 7.92 -9.49 -0.92
N GLU A 48 7.36 -8.36 -1.36
CA GLU A 48 7.85 -7.65 -2.54
C GLU A 48 9.22 -7.00 -2.33
N LEU A 49 9.50 -6.50 -1.12
CA LEU A 49 10.82 -6.00 -0.74
C LEU A 49 11.88 -7.11 -0.81
N GLU A 50 11.59 -8.27 -0.23
CA GLU A 50 12.50 -9.42 -0.26
C GLU A 50 12.72 -9.93 -1.68
N LEU A 51 11.66 -10.05 -2.48
CA LEU A 51 11.74 -10.47 -3.86
C LEU A 51 12.60 -9.50 -4.69
N CYS A 52 12.32 -8.20 -4.62
CA CYS A 52 13.10 -7.18 -5.30
C CYS A 52 14.58 -7.25 -4.90
N LYS A 53 14.88 -7.30 -3.59
CA LYS A 53 16.25 -7.43 -3.08
C LYS A 53 16.95 -8.68 -3.62
N SER A 54 16.25 -9.82 -3.67
CA SER A 54 16.81 -11.09 -4.16
C SER A 54 17.17 -11.04 -5.65
N GLU A 55 16.46 -10.22 -6.42
CA GLU A 55 16.70 -10.00 -7.85
C GLU A 55 17.65 -8.82 -8.13
N GLY A 56 18.15 -8.15 -7.08
CA GLY A 56 18.98 -6.95 -7.22
C GLY A 56 18.22 -5.73 -7.74
N ARG A 57 16.90 -5.69 -7.52
CA ARG A 57 15.99 -4.58 -7.85
C ARG A 57 15.47 -3.90 -6.58
N ASP A 58 14.82 -2.76 -6.76
CA ASP A 58 14.10 -2.03 -5.70
C ASP A 58 12.59 -2.00 -5.99
N LEU A 59 11.77 -1.67 -4.99
CA LEU A 59 10.31 -1.49 -5.18
C LEU A 59 9.96 -0.48 -6.28
N SER A 60 10.83 0.51 -6.52
CA SER A 60 10.68 1.46 -7.63
C SER A 60 10.68 0.83 -9.03
N SER A 61 11.06 -0.45 -9.14
CA SER A 61 10.96 -1.24 -10.36
C SER A 61 9.57 -1.83 -10.60
N LEU A 62 8.69 -1.84 -9.59
CA LEU A 62 7.30 -2.21 -9.74
C LEU A 62 6.53 -1.07 -10.42
N PRO A 63 5.50 -1.38 -11.23
CA PRO A 63 4.65 -0.35 -11.81
C PRO A 63 3.88 0.39 -10.70
N GLN A 64 3.41 1.59 -11.02
CA GLN A 64 2.44 2.29 -10.17
C GLN A 64 1.07 1.61 -10.26
N ALA A 65 0.22 1.87 -9.27
CA ALA A 65 -1.18 1.45 -9.33
C ALA A 65 -1.91 2.03 -10.55
N PRO A 66 -3.01 1.38 -10.98
CA PRO A 66 -3.91 1.97 -11.96
C PRO A 66 -4.40 3.38 -11.54
N ALA A 67 -4.52 4.29 -12.52
CA ALA A 67 -4.83 5.71 -12.31
C ALA A 67 -6.12 5.99 -11.50
N HIS A 68 -7.10 5.08 -11.52
CA HIS A 68 -8.33 5.25 -10.76
C HIS A 68 -8.09 5.26 -9.24
N PHE A 69 -7.09 4.53 -8.73
CA PHE A 69 -6.76 4.53 -7.29
C PHE A 69 -6.19 5.87 -6.81
N PHE A 70 -5.44 6.57 -7.66
CA PHE A 70 -5.00 7.94 -7.38
C PHE A 70 -6.20 8.88 -7.24
N THR A 71 -7.23 8.70 -8.08
CA THR A 71 -8.46 9.48 -7.97
C THR A 71 -9.21 9.19 -6.66
N LEU A 72 -9.19 7.94 -6.18
CA LEU A 72 -9.77 7.59 -4.87
C LEU A 72 -8.98 8.20 -3.71
N TRP A 73 -7.64 8.24 -3.82
CA TRP A 73 -6.79 8.91 -2.85
C TRP A 73 -7.05 10.42 -2.79
N ASP A 74 -7.26 11.08 -3.92
CA ASP A 74 -7.59 12.52 -3.95
C ASP A 74 -8.95 12.81 -3.30
N LYS A 75 -9.85 11.82 -3.30
CA LYS A 75 -11.16 11.84 -2.64
C LYS A 75 -11.16 11.21 -1.25
N ARG A 76 -9.99 10.91 -0.68
CA ARG A 76 -9.90 10.25 0.64
C ARG A 76 -10.55 11.08 1.73
N SER A 77 -11.04 10.40 2.76
CA SER A 77 -11.47 11.02 4.01
C SER A 77 -10.28 11.64 4.76
N ASN A 78 -10.58 12.43 5.79
CA ASN A 78 -9.54 12.98 6.69
C ASN A 78 -8.96 11.93 7.66
N PHE A 79 -9.34 10.65 7.51
CA PHE A 79 -8.67 9.57 8.23
C PHE A 79 -7.34 9.27 7.56
N ASP A 80 -6.25 9.47 8.28
CA ASP A 80 -4.93 9.02 7.89
C ASP A 80 -4.26 8.21 9.01
N LYS A 81 -3.61 7.11 8.63
CA LYS A 81 -2.79 6.28 9.50
C LYS A 81 -1.42 6.11 8.84
N SER A 82 -0.35 6.44 9.56
CA SER A 82 1.02 6.30 9.05
C SER A 82 1.82 5.33 9.90
N GLU A 83 2.49 4.37 9.27
CA GLU A 83 3.35 3.38 9.94
C GLU A 83 4.64 3.13 9.12
N MET A 84 5.56 2.33 9.68
CA MET A 84 6.79 1.91 9.01
C MET A 84 6.94 0.39 9.08
N ILE A 85 7.38 -0.21 7.97
CA ILE A 85 7.71 -1.63 7.88
C ILE A 85 9.00 -1.81 7.10
N ASP A 86 9.98 -2.52 7.68
CA ASP A 86 11.27 -2.80 7.04
C ASP A 86 11.97 -1.60 6.37
N GLY A 87 11.82 -0.41 6.97
CA GLY A 87 12.39 0.85 6.49
C GLY A 87 11.58 1.56 5.40
N VAL A 88 10.42 1.02 5.03
CA VAL A 88 9.42 1.63 4.15
C VAL A 88 8.33 2.26 5.01
N GLY A 89 8.11 3.57 4.85
CA GLY A 89 6.96 4.24 5.45
C GLY A 89 5.73 4.04 4.59
N TYR A 90 4.56 3.91 5.19
CA TYR A 90 3.31 3.96 4.43
C TYR A 90 2.26 4.84 5.10
N GLN A 91 1.42 5.47 4.29
CA GLN A 91 0.29 6.28 4.72
C GLN A 91 -1.01 5.70 4.16
N MET A 92 -1.87 5.20 5.04
CA MET A 92 -3.19 4.69 4.71
C MET A 92 -4.25 5.77 4.84
N ALA A 93 -5.18 5.80 3.89
CA ALA A 93 -6.38 6.62 3.99
C ALA A 93 -7.59 5.90 3.38
N LEU A 94 -8.76 6.09 3.99
CA LEU A 94 -10.02 5.58 3.46
C LEU A 94 -10.51 6.46 2.31
N CYS A 95 -10.92 5.85 1.20
CA CYS A 95 -11.74 6.54 0.20
C CYS A 95 -13.02 7.07 0.89
N ALA A 96 -13.37 8.34 0.64
CA ALA A 96 -14.61 8.93 1.14
C ALA A 96 -15.83 8.50 0.32
#